data_AF-A0A8T4NZA9-F1
#
_entry.id   AF-A0A8T4NZA9-F1
#
_cell.length_a   1.000
_cell.length_b   1.000
_cell.length_c   1.000
_cell.angle_alpha   90.00
_cell.angle_beta   90.00
_cell.angle_gamma   90.00
#
_symmetry.space_group_name_H-M   'P 1'
#
loop_
_entity.id
_entity.type
_entity.pdbx_description
1 polymer ?
#
loop_
_entity_poly.entity_id
_entity_poly.type
_entity_poly.pdbx_seq_one_letter_code
_entity_poly.pdbx_strand_id
1 'polypeptide(L)'
;MIAYTKHGKKADECIQQYLNVVVKEIANAIPDVVSIILMGGYGRGEGAVLKSGKKYMPVNDFDLYIVTKRLLPDKFLEDLATEISKKFGWGGKAHAEAFETAKYEFKKFLHIDIRCLEENKLKHLPPTVRYFEMKYASKVLYGNNVLDDFPVIKENEVPISEGLRLVMNRYMLMLISFRQEFIKNRKAISKEEKEILFYYIGKAYFTACENLLILAGKFKATYWERAEELKKIYDKEF
;
A
#
# COMPACT_ATOMS: atom_id res chain seq x y z
N MET A 1 -8.06 19.96 4.78
CA MET A 1 -7.33 19.30 3.67
C MET A 1 -6.85 17.96 4.18
N ILE A 2 -7.02 16.89 3.40
CA ILE A 2 -6.67 15.54 3.79
C ILE A 2 -5.14 15.38 3.72
N ALA A 3 -4.50 14.86 4.77
CA ALA A 3 -3.06 14.59 4.77
C ALA A 3 -2.77 13.21 4.20
N TYR A 4 -2.00 13.12 3.11
CA TYR A 4 -1.62 11.88 2.43
C TYR A 4 -0.16 11.49 2.69
N THR A 5 0.66 12.45 3.12
CA THR A 5 2.10 12.31 3.28
C THR A 5 2.59 13.04 4.54
N LYS A 6 3.84 12.78 4.93
CA LYS A 6 4.55 13.57 5.96
C LYS A 6 5.34 14.75 5.38
N HIS A 7 5.16 15.06 4.09
CA HIS A 7 5.92 16.10 3.38
C HIS A 7 5.18 17.45 3.30
N GLY A 8 4.02 17.55 3.94
CA GLY A 8 3.25 18.78 4.11
C GLY A 8 2.30 19.09 2.96
N LYS A 9 1.57 20.20 3.11
CA LYS A 9 0.40 20.57 2.30
C LYS A 9 0.60 20.48 0.79
N LYS A 10 1.75 20.95 0.28
CA LYS A 10 2.04 20.94 -1.17
C LYS A 10 2.16 19.53 -1.74
N ALA A 11 2.71 18.59 -0.96
CA ALA A 11 2.78 17.20 -1.37
C ALA A 11 1.38 16.57 -1.38
N ASP A 12 0.58 16.85 -0.36
CA ASP A 12 -0.79 16.37 -0.25
C ASP A 12 -1.68 16.91 -1.39
N GLU A 13 -1.53 18.19 -1.77
CA GLU A 13 -2.20 18.79 -2.93
C GLU A 13 -1.84 18.06 -4.24
N CYS A 14 -0.56 17.72 -4.44
CA CYS A 14 -0.15 16.93 -5.60
C CYS A 14 -0.78 15.52 -5.59
N ILE A 15 -0.77 14.82 -4.46
CA ILE A 15 -1.38 13.48 -4.35
C ILE A 15 -2.89 13.55 -4.56
N GLN A 16 -3.58 14.55 -4.01
CA GLN A 16 -5.00 14.78 -4.23
C GLN A 16 -5.34 14.93 -5.72
N GLN A 17 -4.49 15.62 -6.51
CA GLN A 17 -4.72 15.76 -7.95
C GLN A 17 -4.72 14.42 -8.67
N TYR A 18 -3.81 13.51 -8.32
CA TYR A 18 -3.81 12.15 -8.86
C TYR A 18 -5.08 11.40 -8.43
N LEU A 19 -5.39 11.39 -7.13
CA LEU A 19 -6.54 10.67 -6.59
C LEU A 19 -7.88 11.17 -7.15
N ASN A 20 -8.02 12.47 -7.44
CA ASN A 20 -9.22 13.02 -8.07
C ASN A 20 -9.48 12.40 -9.45
N VAL A 21 -8.42 12.20 -10.25
CA VAL A 21 -8.54 11.52 -11.54
C VAL A 21 -8.89 10.06 -11.31
N VAL A 22 -8.21 9.35 -10.40
CA VAL A 22 -8.50 7.94 -10.13
C VAL A 22 -9.94 7.71 -9.68
N VAL A 23 -10.42 8.49 -8.70
CA VAL A 23 -11.80 8.45 -8.20
C VAL A 23 -12.81 8.70 -9.32
N LYS A 24 -12.57 9.72 -10.16
CA LYS A 24 -13.45 10.03 -11.28
C LYS A 24 -13.56 8.87 -12.27
N GLU A 25 -12.44 8.26 -12.64
CA GLU A 25 -12.44 7.14 -13.59
C GLU A 25 -13.14 5.90 -13.01
N ILE A 26 -12.88 5.58 -11.74
CA ILE A 26 -13.57 4.47 -11.05
C ILE A 26 -15.08 4.71 -10.99
N ALA A 27 -15.52 5.90 -10.56
CA ALA A 27 -16.93 6.22 -10.44
C ALA A 27 -17.67 6.23 -11.79
N ASN A 28 -16.97 6.58 -12.87
CA ASN A 28 -17.54 6.49 -14.23
C ASN A 28 -17.65 5.05 -14.72
N ALA A 29 -16.65 4.21 -14.41
CA ALA A 29 -16.62 2.81 -14.85
C ALA A 29 -17.54 1.90 -14.02
N ILE A 30 -17.85 2.30 -12.78
CA ILE A 30 -18.61 1.50 -11.80
C ILE A 30 -19.77 2.36 -11.25
N PRO A 31 -20.92 2.39 -11.95
CA PRO A 31 -22.03 3.27 -11.59
C PRO A 31 -22.66 2.99 -10.22
N ASP A 32 -22.51 1.78 -9.68
CA ASP A 32 -23.07 1.34 -8.40
C ASP A 32 -22.04 1.34 -7.26
N VAL A 33 -20.94 2.10 -7.40
CA VAL A 33 -19.95 2.25 -6.33
C VAL A 33 -20.58 2.92 -5.10
N VAL A 34 -20.52 2.23 -3.97
CA VAL A 34 -21.02 2.70 -2.66
C VAL A 34 -19.97 3.57 -1.98
N SER A 35 -18.71 3.14 -2.04
CA SER A 35 -17.58 3.85 -1.41
C SER A 35 -16.27 3.55 -2.14
N ILE A 36 -15.34 4.51 -2.10
CA ILE A 36 -13.94 4.31 -2.52
C ILE A 36 -13.06 4.64 -1.34
N ILE A 37 -12.30 3.66 -0.86
CA ILE A 37 -11.43 3.75 0.31
C ILE A 37 -9.98 3.70 -0.14
N LEU A 38 -9.18 4.68 0.27
CA LEU A 38 -7.74 4.70 0.12
C LEU A 38 -7.07 4.11 1.35
N MET A 39 -6.33 3.02 1.13
CA MET A 39 -5.53 2.32 2.12
C MET A 39 -4.03 2.60 1.87
N GLY A 40 -3.15 1.89 2.57
CA GLY A 40 -1.72 1.93 2.35
C GLY A 40 -1.07 3.19 2.92
N GLY A 41 0.13 3.51 2.43
CA GLY A 41 0.88 4.66 2.92
C GLY A 41 0.08 5.97 2.78
N TYR A 42 -0.56 6.18 1.64
CA TYR A 42 -1.37 7.40 1.41
C TYR A 42 -2.65 7.40 2.25
N GLY A 43 -3.29 6.24 2.45
CA GLY A 43 -4.40 6.08 3.39
C GLY A 43 -4.03 6.50 4.81
N ARG A 44 -2.83 6.13 5.27
CA ARG A 44 -2.30 6.48 6.60
C ARG A 44 -1.86 7.94 6.76
N GLY A 45 -1.69 8.68 5.66
CA GLY A 45 -1.03 10.00 5.70
C GLY A 45 0.51 9.90 5.79
N GLU A 46 1.07 8.77 5.37
CA GLU A 46 2.49 8.40 5.45
C GLU A 46 3.04 7.99 4.07
N GLY A 47 2.35 8.39 2.99
CA GLY A 47 2.74 8.05 1.63
C GLY A 47 4.09 8.66 1.27
N ALA A 48 4.95 7.84 0.69
CA ALA A 48 6.26 8.28 0.22
C ALA A 48 6.11 9.08 -1.09
N VAL A 49 6.88 10.16 -1.23
CA VAL A 49 6.91 10.98 -2.45
C VAL A 49 8.33 11.36 -2.83
N LEU A 50 8.60 11.38 -4.13
CA LEU A 50 9.82 11.94 -4.68
C LEU A 50 9.57 13.41 -5.03
N LYS A 51 10.40 14.29 -4.48
CA LYS A 51 10.37 15.71 -4.82
C LYS A 51 11.24 15.94 -6.06
N SER A 52 10.62 16.36 -7.16
CA SER A 52 11.32 16.77 -8.38
C SER A 52 11.04 18.25 -8.64
N GLY A 53 11.98 19.11 -8.22
CA GLY A 53 11.82 20.56 -8.23
C GLY A 53 10.64 21.01 -7.36
N LYS A 54 9.59 21.57 -8.01
CA LYS A 54 8.35 22.02 -7.35
C LYS A 54 7.24 20.96 -7.32
N LYS A 55 7.43 19.80 -7.96
CA LYS A 55 6.43 18.73 -8.05
C LYS A 55 6.75 17.60 -7.07
N TYR A 56 5.70 16.97 -6.56
CA TYR A 56 5.78 15.74 -5.78
C TYR A 56 5.20 14.60 -6.60
N MET A 57 5.96 13.52 -6.73
CA MET A 57 5.55 12.31 -7.43
C MET A 57 5.35 11.17 -6.42
N PRO A 58 4.26 10.39 -6.54
CA PRO A 58 4.10 9.18 -5.74
C PRO A 58 5.24 8.19 -5.97
N VAL A 59 5.62 7.50 -4.90
CA VAL A 59 6.68 6.47 -4.86
C VAL A 59 6.07 5.08 -4.70
N ASN A 60 4.94 5.00 -4.00
CA ASN A 60 4.26 3.75 -3.72
C ASN A 60 2.95 3.72 -4.52
N ASP A 61 2.38 2.53 -4.63
CA ASP A 61 1.09 2.33 -5.26
C ASP A 61 -0.05 3.04 -4.52
N PHE A 62 -1.14 3.26 -5.24
CA PHE A 62 -2.42 3.63 -4.62
C PHE A 62 -3.22 2.36 -4.34
N ASP A 63 -3.29 1.96 -3.08
CA ASP A 63 -4.10 0.84 -2.62
C ASP A 63 -5.56 1.29 -2.42
N LEU A 64 -6.46 0.89 -3.32
CA LEU A 64 -7.86 1.28 -3.31
C LEU A 64 -8.77 0.07 -3.08
N TYR A 65 -9.73 0.26 -2.18
CA TYR A 65 -10.85 -0.65 -2.00
C TYR A 65 -12.12 0.03 -2.46
N ILE A 66 -12.78 -0.54 -3.45
CA ILE A 66 -14.12 -0.14 -3.86
C ILE A 66 -15.13 -1.00 -3.12
N VAL A 67 -16.20 -0.38 -2.64
CA VAL A 67 -17.34 -1.08 -2.05
C VAL A 67 -18.49 -1.00 -3.02
N THR A 68 -19.06 -2.15 -3.35
CA THR A 68 -20.21 -2.28 -4.26
C THR A 68 -21.23 -3.23 -3.65
N LYS A 69 -22.42 -3.28 -4.23
CA LYS A 69 -23.46 -4.22 -3.78
C LYS A 69 -23.12 -5.68 -4.09
N ARG A 70 -22.26 -5.94 -5.08
CA ARG A 70 -21.80 -7.25 -5.52
C ARG A 70 -20.34 -7.21 -5.92
N LEU A 71 -19.61 -8.29 -5.63
CA LEU A 71 -18.21 -8.40 -6.05
C LEU A 71 -18.08 -8.24 -7.57
N LEU A 72 -17.08 -7.46 -7.96
CA LEU A 72 -16.68 -7.30 -9.35
C LEU A 72 -15.55 -8.29 -9.70
N PRO A 73 -15.44 -8.76 -10.96
CA PRO A 73 -14.39 -9.67 -11.36
C PRO A 73 -13.00 -9.03 -11.23
N ASP A 74 -12.02 -9.75 -10.67
CA ASP A 74 -10.65 -9.25 -10.49
C ASP A 74 -10.04 -8.75 -11.80
N LYS A 75 -10.25 -9.50 -12.90
CA LYS A 75 -9.78 -9.11 -14.23
C LYS A 75 -10.29 -7.73 -14.66
N PHE A 76 -11.55 -7.41 -14.38
CA PHE A 76 -12.12 -6.10 -14.70
C PHE A 76 -11.43 -4.99 -13.90
N LEU A 77 -11.15 -5.24 -12.62
CA LEU A 77 -10.46 -4.27 -11.75
C LEU A 77 -9.01 -4.05 -12.17
N GLU A 78 -8.31 -5.11 -12.57
CA GLU A 78 -6.94 -5.06 -13.09
C GLU A 78 -6.85 -4.31 -14.43
N ASP A 79 -7.79 -4.58 -15.35
CA ASP A 79 -7.87 -3.89 -16.63
C ASP A 79 -8.15 -2.39 -16.41
N LEU A 80 -9.09 -2.04 -15.52
CA LEU A 80 -9.39 -0.65 -15.13
C LEU A 80 -8.19 0.04 -14.46
N ALA A 81 -7.54 -0.62 -13.50
CA ALA A 81 -6.33 -0.12 -12.84
C ALA A 81 -5.22 0.20 -13.84
N THR A 82 -5.03 -0.68 -14.83
CA THR A 82 -4.04 -0.52 -15.90
C THR A 82 -4.39 0.67 -16.81
N GLU A 83 -5.65 0.82 -17.19
CA GLU A 83 -6.12 1.94 -18.01
C GLU A 83 -5.92 3.29 -17.31
N ILE A 84 -6.26 3.38 -16.02
CA ILE A 84 -6.06 4.60 -15.24
C ILE A 84 -4.56 4.90 -15.08
N SER A 85 -3.73 3.88 -14.79
CA SER A 85 -2.28 4.02 -14.65
C SER A 85 -1.64 4.61 -15.92
N LYS A 86 -2.09 4.18 -17.11
CA LYS A 86 -1.62 4.70 -18.40
C LYS A 86 -1.89 6.20 -18.57
N LYS A 87 -2.96 6.75 -17.98
CA LYS A 87 -3.25 8.21 -18.05
C LYS A 87 -2.18 9.07 -17.38
N PHE A 88 -1.45 8.51 -16.42
CA PHE A 88 -0.33 9.18 -15.75
C PHE A 88 1.03 8.87 -16.38
N GLY A 89 1.05 8.09 -17.47
CA GLY A 89 2.27 7.57 -18.07
C GLY A 89 2.96 6.51 -17.20
N TRP A 90 2.20 5.82 -16.34
CA TRP A 90 2.71 4.71 -15.53
C TRP A 90 2.57 3.38 -16.27
N GLY A 91 3.46 2.45 -15.98
CA GLY A 91 3.47 1.14 -16.65
C GLY A 91 2.43 0.16 -16.12
N GLY A 92 1.84 0.43 -14.95
CA GLY A 92 0.81 -0.41 -14.34
C GLY A 92 1.31 -1.79 -13.91
N LYS A 93 2.63 -1.98 -13.75
CA LYS A 93 3.20 -3.28 -13.33
C LYS A 93 3.29 -3.33 -11.81
N ALA A 94 2.56 -4.27 -11.19
CA ALA A 94 2.55 -4.43 -9.73
C ALA A 94 3.91 -4.84 -9.14
N HIS A 95 4.67 -5.67 -9.87
CA HIS A 95 5.93 -6.21 -9.35
C HIS A 95 7.05 -6.23 -10.37
N ALA A 96 8.26 -6.29 -9.82
CA ALA A 96 9.54 -6.46 -10.47
C ALA A 96 9.73 -7.85 -11.14
N GLU A 97 8.67 -8.64 -11.34
CA GLU A 97 8.74 -10.10 -11.48
C GLU A 97 9.42 -10.62 -12.77
N ALA A 98 9.85 -9.76 -13.69
CA ALA A 98 10.40 -10.17 -14.98
C ALA A 98 11.77 -9.55 -15.32
N PHE A 99 12.66 -9.42 -14.34
CA PHE A 99 13.96 -8.76 -14.54
C PHE A 99 15.17 -9.69 -14.70
N GLU A 100 15.03 -10.89 -15.25
CA GLU A 100 16.25 -11.57 -15.71
C GLU A 100 16.99 -10.74 -16.78
N THR A 101 16.30 -9.83 -17.50
CA THR A 101 16.87 -9.07 -18.63
C THR A 101 16.60 -7.57 -18.68
N ALA A 102 15.72 -7.01 -17.85
CA ALA A 102 15.36 -5.58 -17.90
C ALA A 102 15.81 -4.79 -16.66
N LYS A 103 16.15 -3.51 -16.85
CA LYS A 103 16.48 -2.58 -15.76
C LYS A 103 15.19 -2.12 -15.06
N TYR A 104 15.25 -1.92 -13.74
CA TYR A 104 14.13 -1.33 -12.99
C TYR A 104 13.90 0.12 -13.41
N GLU A 105 12.66 0.47 -13.72
CA GLU A 105 12.25 1.82 -14.11
C GLU A 105 11.06 2.27 -13.26
N PHE A 106 11.31 3.18 -12.32
CA PHE A 106 10.34 3.58 -11.30
C PHE A 106 8.92 3.87 -11.83
N LYS A 107 8.81 4.64 -12.92
CA LYS A 107 7.51 4.97 -13.55
C LYS A 107 6.75 3.75 -14.10
N LYS A 108 7.45 2.69 -14.49
CA LYS A 108 6.82 1.48 -15.01
C LYS A 108 6.16 0.63 -13.91
N PHE A 109 6.65 0.75 -12.67
CA PHE A 109 6.23 -0.08 -11.54
C PHE A 109 5.30 0.64 -10.56
N LEU A 110 4.99 1.91 -10.82
CA LEU A 110 3.92 2.57 -10.10
C LEU A 110 2.57 2.08 -10.64
N HIS A 111 1.74 1.57 -9.74
CA HIS A 111 0.47 0.94 -10.06
C HIS A 111 -0.65 1.47 -9.17
N ILE A 112 -1.88 1.26 -9.61
CA ILE A 112 -3.09 1.54 -8.85
C ILE A 112 -3.69 0.18 -8.51
N ASP A 113 -3.60 -0.27 -7.26
CA ASP A 113 -4.24 -1.53 -6.88
C ASP A 113 -5.72 -1.29 -6.55
N ILE A 114 -6.62 -1.97 -7.25
CA ILE A 114 -8.06 -1.86 -7.03
C ILE A 114 -8.59 -3.23 -6.59
N ARG A 115 -9.19 -3.26 -5.40
CA ARG A 115 -9.86 -4.45 -4.84
C ARG A 115 -11.32 -4.14 -4.56
N CYS A 116 -12.18 -5.14 -4.69
CA CYS A 116 -13.61 -5.00 -4.44
C CYS A 116 -14.02 -5.67 -3.13
N LEU A 117 -14.81 -4.96 -2.31
CA LEU A 117 -15.54 -5.51 -1.17
C LEU A 117 -17.04 -5.43 -1.45
N GLU A 118 -17.77 -6.42 -0.95
CA GLU A 118 -19.22 -6.44 -1.01
C GLU A 118 -19.80 -5.76 0.25
N GLU A 119 -20.72 -4.82 0.06
CA GLU A 119 -21.31 -4.00 1.13
C GLU A 119 -21.92 -4.86 2.25
N ASN A 120 -22.62 -5.94 1.90
CA ASN A 120 -23.24 -6.85 2.88
C ASN A 120 -22.24 -7.68 3.70
N LYS A 121 -20.97 -7.76 3.28
CA LYS A 121 -19.92 -8.54 3.94
C LYS A 121 -19.04 -7.71 4.86
N LEU A 122 -19.18 -6.38 4.85
CA LEU A 122 -18.32 -5.48 5.64
C LEU A 122 -18.33 -5.81 7.14
N LYS A 123 -19.49 -6.19 7.69
CA LYS A 123 -19.66 -6.56 9.11
C LYS A 123 -19.03 -7.90 9.50
N HIS A 124 -18.55 -8.67 8.53
CA HIS A 124 -18.01 -10.02 8.71
C HIS A 124 -16.55 -10.13 8.27
N LEU A 125 -15.86 -9.00 8.08
CA LEU A 125 -14.45 -8.99 7.70
C LEU A 125 -13.59 -9.61 8.81
N PRO A 126 -12.61 -10.47 8.48
CA PRO A 126 -11.74 -11.08 9.47
C PRO A 126 -10.79 -10.06 10.11
N PRO A 127 -10.21 -10.34 11.30
CA PRO A 127 -9.31 -9.43 12.02
C PRO A 127 -7.89 -9.39 11.41
N THR A 128 -7.78 -9.20 10.10
CA THR A 128 -6.48 -9.13 9.40
C THR A 128 -5.81 -7.79 9.63
N VAL A 129 -4.47 -7.72 9.46
CA VAL A 129 -3.72 -6.45 9.42
C VAL A 129 -4.34 -5.49 8.40
N ARG A 130 -4.79 -6.01 7.26
CA ARG A 130 -5.43 -5.24 6.21
C ARG A 130 -6.69 -4.53 6.71
N TYR A 131 -7.63 -5.26 7.30
CA TYR A 131 -8.90 -4.67 7.75
C TYR A 131 -8.75 -3.84 9.03
N PHE A 132 -7.77 -4.17 9.89
CA PHE A 132 -7.36 -3.33 11.00
C PHE A 132 -6.88 -1.96 10.50
N GLU A 133 -5.90 -1.93 9.60
CA GLU A 133 -5.41 -0.69 8.98
C GLU A 133 -6.52 0.07 8.23
N MET A 134 -7.40 -0.66 7.53
CA MET A 134 -8.50 -0.04 6.81
C MET A 134 -9.48 0.67 7.75
N LYS A 135 -9.83 0.05 8.88
CA LYS A 135 -10.73 0.67 9.85
C LYS A 135 -10.12 1.90 10.52
N TYR A 136 -8.86 1.82 10.92
CA TYR A 136 -8.26 2.82 11.81
C TYR A 136 -7.34 3.84 11.13
N ALA A 137 -6.87 3.58 9.91
CA ALA A 137 -5.91 4.44 9.23
C ALA A 137 -6.06 4.47 7.70
N SER A 138 -7.30 4.40 7.20
CA SER A 138 -7.64 4.65 5.79
C SER A 138 -8.37 5.98 5.61
N LYS A 139 -8.70 6.30 4.36
CA LYS A 139 -9.48 7.50 3.99
C LYS A 139 -10.57 7.13 3.00
N VAL A 140 -11.80 7.55 3.27
CA VAL A 140 -12.87 7.51 2.27
C VAL A 140 -12.68 8.68 1.30
N LEU A 141 -12.52 8.36 0.01
CA LEU A 141 -12.33 9.33 -1.06
C LEU A 141 -13.63 9.67 -1.81
N TYR A 142 -14.60 8.77 -1.81
CA TYR A 142 -15.86 8.92 -2.52
C TYR A 142 -16.97 8.10 -1.85
N GLY A 143 -18.21 8.56 -1.95
CA GLY A 143 -19.39 7.83 -1.50
C GLY A 143 -19.59 7.85 0.03
N ASN A 144 -20.31 6.85 0.53
CA ASN A 144 -20.65 6.75 1.94
C ASN A 144 -19.42 6.38 2.80
N ASN A 145 -19.38 6.86 4.04
CA ASN A 145 -18.41 6.38 5.01
C ASN A 145 -18.84 5.01 5.55
N VAL A 146 -18.26 3.95 4.99
CA VAL A 146 -18.58 2.56 5.34
C VAL A 146 -17.64 1.95 6.38
N LEU A 147 -16.66 2.73 6.88
CA LEU A 147 -15.68 2.25 7.88
C LEU A 147 -16.33 1.94 9.24
N ASP A 148 -17.48 2.53 9.52
CA ASP A 148 -18.27 2.27 10.72
C ASP A 148 -18.91 0.87 10.71
N ASP A 149 -19.15 0.31 9.51
CA ASP A 149 -19.66 -1.06 9.34
C ASP A 149 -18.58 -2.14 9.54
N PHE A 150 -17.30 -1.76 9.58
CA PHE A 150 -16.21 -2.72 9.81
C PHE A 150 -16.23 -3.20 11.27
N PRO A 151 -15.88 -4.47 11.55
CA PRO A 151 -15.76 -4.97 12.91
C PRO A 151 -14.75 -4.16 13.71
N VAL A 152 -15.03 -3.93 14.99
CA VAL A 152 -14.01 -3.41 15.91
C VAL A 152 -12.99 -4.52 16.13
N ILE A 153 -11.75 -4.27 15.72
CA ILE A 153 -10.62 -5.19 15.89
C ILE A 153 -9.66 -4.56 16.92
N LYS A 154 -9.37 -5.26 18.01
CA LYS A 154 -8.38 -4.83 18.99
C LYS A 154 -6.97 -5.23 18.54
N GLU A 155 -5.98 -4.54 19.08
CA GLU A 155 -4.57 -4.71 18.72
C GLU A 155 -4.07 -6.15 18.96
N ASN A 156 -4.57 -6.80 20.01
CA ASN A 156 -4.26 -8.18 20.37
C ASN A 156 -5.13 -9.23 19.66
N GLU A 157 -6.08 -8.82 18.84
CA GLU A 157 -6.94 -9.71 18.04
C GLU A 157 -6.37 -9.95 16.63
N VAL A 158 -5.33 -9.22 16.23
CA VAL A 158 -4.61 -9.46 14.96
C VAL A 158 -3.88 -10.80 15.05
N PRO A 159 -4.20 -11.80 14.21
CA PRO A 159 -3.59 -13.12 14.30
C PRO A 159 -2.09 -13.12 14.02
N ILE A 160 -1.33 -13.92 14.77
CA ILE A 160 0.12 -14.11 14.54
C ILE A 160 0.42 -14.59 13.11
N SER A 161 -0.48 -15.36 12.49
CA SER A 161 -0.37 -15.80 11.09
C SER A 161 -0.30 -14.64 10.10
N GLU A 162 -0.85 -13.47 10.42
CA GLU A 162 -0.72 -12.26 9.61
C GLU A 162 0.74 -11.79 9.55
N GLY A 163 1.43 -11.87 10.69
CA GLY A 163 2.85 -11.57 10.79
C GLY A 163 3.68 -12.45 9.86
N LEU A 164 3.48 -13.78 9.93
CA LEU A 164 4.14 -14.74 9.03
C LEU A 164 3.84 -14.41 7.55
N ARG A 165 2.57 -14.13 7.20
CA ARG A 165 2.19 -13.76 5.83
C ARG A 165 2.92 -12.51 5.33
N LEU A 166 3.03 -11.49 6.18
CA LEU A 166 3.72 -10.25 5.84
C LEU A 166 5.22 -10.47 5.61
N VAL A 167 5.88 -11.20 6.51
CA VAL A 167 7.32 -11.52 6.39
C VAL A 167 7.60 -12.29 5.12
N MET A 168 6.82 -13.35 4.85
CA MET A 168 6.97 -14.15 3.63
C MET A 168 6.78 -13.32 2.37
N ASN A 169 5.78 -12.42 2.35
CA ASN A 169 5.60 -11.49 1.23
C ASN A 169 6.84 -10.61 1.02
N ARG A 170 7.43 -10.05 2.08
CA ARG A 170 8.63 -9.21 1.96
C ARG A 170 9.87 -9.96 1.52
N TYR A 171 10.08 -11.18 2.01
CA TYR A 171 11.18 -12.02 1.53
C TYR A 171 11.02 -12.34 0.05
N MET A 172 9.81 -12.66 -0.40
CA MET A 172 9.52 -12.88 -1.82
C MET A 172 9.89 -11.64 -2.65
N LEU A 173 9.44 -10.44 -2.24
CA LEU A 173 9.77 -9.18 -2.92
C LEU A 173 11.29 -8.92 -3.00
N MET A 174 12.03 -9.21 -1.92
CA MET A 174 13.48 -9.11 -1.92
C MET A 174 14.12 -10.08 -2.92
N LEU A 175 13.67 -11.34 -2.93
CA LEU A 175 14.19 -12.38 -3.83
C LEU A 175 13.93 -12.05 -5.30
N ILE A 176 12.70 -11.66 -5.67
CA ILE A 176 12.37 -11.31 -7.06
C ILE A 176 13.07 -10.02 -7.53
N SER A 177 13.42 -9.13 -6.60
CA SER A 177 14.16 -7.90 -6.93
C SER A 177 15.66 -8.12 -7.10
N PHE A 178 16.16 -9.30 -6.73
CA PHE A 178 17.58 -9.63 -6.76
C PHE A 178 17.94 -10.37 -8.06
N ARG A 179 18.78 -9.75 -8.89
CA ARG A 179 19.27 -10.37 -10.14
C ARG A 179 20.52 -11.20 -9.89
N GLN A 180 20.62 -12.37 -10.53
CA GLN A 180 21.80 -13.24 -10.42
C GLN A 180 23.10 -12.53 -10.86
N GLU A 181 23.01 -11.59 -11.79
CA GLU A 181 24.14 -10.77 -12.25
C GLU A 181 24.80 -9.98 -11.11
N PHE A 182 24.08 -9.63 -10.05
CA PHE A 182 24.64 -8.93 -8.89
C PHE A 182 25.68 -9.80 -8.14
N ILE A 183 25.52 -11.13 -8.20
CA ILE A 183 26.50 -12.07 -7.64
C ILE A 183 27.74 -12.14 -8.56
N LYS A 184 27.53 -12.21 -9.87
CA LYS A 184 28.59 -12.40 -10.87
C LYS A 184 29.42 -11.12 -11.09
N ASN A 185 28.78 -9.95 -11.07
CA ASN A 185 29.42 -8.66 -11.29
C ASN A 185 28.70 -7.55 -10.49
N ARG A 186 29.24 -7.20 -9.31
CA ARG A 186 28.70 -6.14 -8.46
C ARG A 186 28.64 -4.75 -9.14
N LYS A 187 29.40 -4.51 -10.23
CA LYS A 187 29.36 -3.26 -10.98
C LYS A 187 28.18 -3.19 -11.97
N ALA A 188 27.45 -4.29 -12.18
CA ALA A 188 26.30 -4.36 -13.10
C ALA A 188 25.02 -3.71 -12.56
N ILE A 189 24.98 -3.36 -11.26
CA ILE A 189 23.81 -2.78 -10.61
C ILE A 189 23.72 -1.26 -10.85
N SER A 190 22.65 -0.84 -11.52
CA SER A 190 22.31 0.56 -11.76
C SER A 190 21.89 1.27 -10.47
N LYS A 191 21.75 2.60 -10.53
CA LYS A 191 21.35 3.41 -9.39
C LYS A 191 19.93 3.07 -8.95
N GLU A 192 19.00 2.98 -9.90
CA GLU A 192 17.59 2.67 -9.69
C GLU A 192 17.41 1.27 -9.09
N GLU A 193 18.24 0.30 -9.51
CA GLU A 193 18.26 -1.04 -8.92
C GLU A 193 18.79 -1.07 -7.48
N LYS A 194 19.80 -0.25 -7.16
CA LYS A 194 20.22 -0.08 -5.76
C LYS A 194 19.09 0.51 -4.94
N GLU A 195 18.43 1.55 -5.44
CA GLU A 195 17.33 2.24 -4.74
C GLU A 195 16.17 1.29 -4.43
N ILE A 196 15.72 0.48 -5.40
CA ILE A 196 14.64 -0.48 -5.15
C ILE A 196 15.03 -1.60 -4.19
N LEU A 197 16.29 -2.06 -4.24
CA LEU A 197 16.80 -3.04 -3.26
C LEU A 197 16.82 -2.47 -1.84
N PHE A 198 17.35 -1.25 -1.65
CA PHE A 198 17.30 -0.57 -0.35
C PHE A 198 15.86 -0.37 0.13
N TYR A 199 14.96 -0.02 -0.78
CA TYR A 199 13.54 0.12 -0.47
C TYR A 199 12.90 -1.19 0.03
N TYR A 200 13.15 -2.32 -0.64
CA TYR A 200 12.62 -3.62 -0.19
C TYR A 200 13.28 -4.13 1.09
N ILE A 201 14.58 -3.91 1.28
CA ILE A 201 15.27 -4.20 2.56
C ILE A 201 14.64 -3.38 3.69
N GLY A 202 14.41 -2.08 3.46
CA GLY A 202 13.73 -1.21 4.41
C GLY A 202 12.32 -1.72 4.76
N LYS A 203 11.53 -2.11 3.76
CA LYS A 203 10.20 -2.71 3.97
C LYS A 203 10.27 -4.00 4.78
N ALA A 204 11.25 -4.86 4.52
CA ALA A 204 11.44 -6.10 5.28
C ALA A 204 11.80 -5.80 6.74
N TYR A 205 12.70 -4.83 6.99
CA TYR A 205 13.02 -4.37 8.34
C TYR A 205 11.80 -3.83 9.08
N PHE A 206 11.02 -2.94 8.47
CA PHE A 206 9.76 -2.46 9.05
C PHE A 206 8.79 -3.60 9.35
N THR A 207 8.69 -4.59 8.47
CA THR A 207 7.82 -5.75 8.66
C THR A 207 8.30 -6.63 9.84
N ALA A 208 9.61 -6.75 10.06
CA ALA A 208 10.13 -7.43 11.25
C ALA A 208 9.71 -6.70 12.54
N CYS A 209 9.81 -5.37 12.58
CA CYS A 209 9.31 -4.54 13.67
C CYS A 209 7.79 -4.70 13.90
N GLU A 210 7.01 -4.74 12.83
CA GLU A 210 5.57 -5.00 12.88
C GLU A 210 5.24 -6.36 13.50
N ASN A 211 6.03 -7.38 13.17
CA ASN A 211 5.85 -8.72 13.72
C ASN A 211 6.08 -8.78 15.22
N LEU A 212 7.09 -8.09 15.74
CA LEU A 212 7.32 -7.99 17.17
C LEU A 212 6.10 -7.38 17.89
N LEU A 213 5.46 -6.36 17.30
CA LEU A 213 4.23 -5.78 17.83
C LEU A 213 3.04 -6.73 17.77
N ILE A 214 2.90 -7.51 16.69
CA ILE A 214 1.84 -8.54 16.59
C ILE A 214 2.05 -9.60 17.67
N LEU A 215 3.29 -10.07 17.87
CA LEU A 215 3.63 -11.04 18.92
C LEU A 215 3.35 -10.50 20.33
N ALA A 216 3.62 -9.22 20.55
CA ALA A 216 3.32 -8.52 21.80
C ALA A 216 1.82 -8.20 21.99
N GLY A 217 0.97 -8.41 20.97
CA GLY A 217 -0.44 -8.01 20.99
C GLY A 217 -0.66 -6.48 21.03
N LYS A 218 0.30 -5.70 20.53
CA LYS A 218 0.35 -4.23 20.57
C LYS A 218 0.43 -3.60 19.19
N PHE A 219 -0.16 -4.25 18.19
CA PHE A 219 -0.16 -3.77 16.81
C PHE A 219 -0.87 -2.42 16.68
N LYS A 220 -0.28 -1.48 15.92
CA LYS A 220 -0.84 -0.14 15.66
C LYS A 220 -1.17 0.07 14.18
N ALA A 221 -2.02 1.04 13.88
CA ALA A 221 -2.55 1.23 12.53
C ALA A 221 -1.58 1.95 11.58
N THR A 222 -0.77 2.87 12.10
CA THR A 222 0.20 3.65 11.30
C THR A 222 1.65 3.25 11.55
N TYR A 223 2.55 3.50 10.60
CA TYR A 223 3.98 3.21 10.78
C TYR A 223 4.57 4.02 11.93
N TRP A 224 4.16 5.29 12.06
CA TRP A 224 4.60 6.15 13.16
C TRP A 224 4.22 5.58 14.53
N GLU A 225 2.95 5.21 14.72
CA GLU A 225 2.49 4.63 15.99
C GLU A 225 3.20 3.31 16.30
N ARG A 226 3.46 2.48 15.29
CA ARG A 226 4.22 1.23 15.45
C ARG A 226 5.63 1.50 15.93
N ALA A 227 6.34 2.45 15.33
CA ALA A 227 7.69 2.79 15.73
C ALA A 227 7.73 3.30 17.19
N GLU A 228 6.81 4.19 17.55
CA GLU A 228 6.68 4.72 18.91
C GLU A 228 6.32 3.63 19.93
N GLU A 229 5.41 2.73 19.58
CA GLU A 229 5.03 1.63 20.48
C GLU A 229 6.17 0.63 20.65
N LEU A 230 6.82 0.23 19.56
CA LEU A 230 7.93 -0.72 19.61
C LEU A 230 9.05 -0.18 20.49
N LYS A 231 9.41 1.11 20.34
CA LYS A 231 10.43 1.76 21.18
C LYS A 231 10.13 1.67 22.68
N LYS A 232 8.85 1.69 23.08
CA LYS A 232 8.46 1.61 24.49
C LYS A 232 8.55 0.19 25.05
N ILE A 233 8.32 -0.81 24.21
CA ILE A 233 8.16 -2.20 24.65
C ILE A 233 9.42 -3.05 24.40
N TYR A 234 10.31 -2.62 23.50
CA TYR A 234 11.41 -3.45 23.00
C TYR A 234 12.24 -4.03 24.15
N ASP A 235 12.90 -3.20 24.95
CA ASP A 235 13.78 -3.65 26.05
C ASP A 235 13.06 -4.47 27.16
N LYS A 236 11.73 -4.41 27.20
CA LYS A 236 10.90 -5.10 28.20
C LYS A 236 10.40 -6.46 27.72
N GLU A 237 10.22 -6.62 26.42
CA GLU A 237 9.58 -7.80 25.82
C GLU A 237 10.55 -8.61 24.93
N PHE A 238 11.70 -8.05 24.51
CA PHE A 238 12.69 -8.65 23.61
C PHE A 238 14.13 -8.29 23.99
#